data_AF-A0A523X5N4-F1
#
_entry.id   AF-A0A523X5N4-F1
#
_cell.length_a   1.000
_cell.length_b   1.000
_cell.length_c   1.000
_cell.angle_alpha   90.00
_cell.angle_beta   90.00
_cell.angle_gamma   90.00
#
_symmetry.space_group_name_H-M   'P 1'
#
loop_
_entity.id
_entity.type
_entity.pdbx_description
1 polymer ?
#
loop_
_entity_poly.entity_id
_entity_poly.type
_entity_poly.pdbx_seq_one_letter_code
_entity_poly.pdbx_strand_id
1 'polypeptide(L)' 'MSKKTGKDTSKRVHIISRKDGWAVKKQGASRASKIYQKKETAIKNAQKLRRTGHDVIVHKKDGSIQKWEKPKK' A
#
# COMPACT_ATOMS: atom_id res chain seq x y z
N MET A 1 -19.60 -9.67 -6.40
CA MET A 1 -18.58 -9.23 -5.44
C MET A 1 -17.95 -7.92 -5.88
N SER A 2 -18.51 -6.78 -5.47
CA SER A 2 -17.95 -5.46 -5.77
C SER A 2 -18.08 -4.59 -4.53
N LYS A 3 -16.99 -4.38 -3.79
CA LYS A 3 -16.92 -3.25 -2.85
C LYS A 3 -16.16 -2.13 -3.56
N LYS A 4 -16.89 -1.41 -4.42
CA LYS A 4 -16.59 -0.03 -4.80
C LYS A 4 -17.23 0.87 -3.73
N THR A 5 -16.41 1.53 -2.93
CA THR A 5 -16.82 2.69 -2.15
C THR A 5 -15.69 3.69 -2.16
N GLY A 6 -15.99 4.93 -2.59
CA GLY A 6 -15.25 6.11 -2.16
C GLY A 6 -14.09 6.55 -3.04
N LYS A 7 -14.42 7.40 -4.00
CA LYS A 7 -13.71 8.62 -4.39
C LYS A 7 -12.75 9.15 -3.29
N ASP A 8 -11.49 8.74 -3.36
CA ASP A 8 -10.37 9.45 -2.74
C ASP A 8 -9.27 9.50 -3.79
N THR A 9 -9.18 10.62 -4.50
CA THR A 9 -8.19 10.91 -5.56
C THR A 9 -6.77 11.07 -5.02
N SER A 10 -6.59 10.87 -3.71
CA SER A 10 -5.31 10.89 -3.03
C SER A 10 -4.43 9.74 -3.51
N LYS A 11 -3.25 10.07 -4.05
CA LYS A 11 -2.22 9.11 -4.46
C LYS A 11 -1.66 8.38 -3.23
N ARG A 12 -2.34 7.37 -2.69
CA ARG A 12 -1.86 6.58 -1.54
C ARG A 12 -1.62 5.14 -1.91
N VAL A 13 -0.68 4.51 -1.22
CA VAL A 13 -0.26 3.13 -1.41
C VAL A 13 -0.30 2.43 -0.06
N HIS A 14 -1.04 1.34 0.03
CA HIS A 14 -1.24 0.53 1.22
C HIS A 14 -0.45 -0.76 1.08
N ILE A 15 0.43 -1.05 2.04
CA ILE A 15 1.15 -2.31 2.15
C ILE A 15 0.43 -3.15 3.20
N ILE A 16 -0.36 -4.12 2.74
CA ILE A 16 -1.24 -4.94 3.59
C ILE A 16 -0.61 -6.31 3.76
N SER A 17 -0.51 -6.77 5.00
CA SER A 17 -0.09 -8.14 5.30
C SER A 17 -1.20 -9.14 4.94
N ARG A 18 -0.82 -10.27 4.35
CA ARG A 18 -1.70 -11.37 3.95
C ARG A 18 -1.03 -12.70 4.30
N LYS A 19 -1.78 -13.80 4.22
CA LYS A 19 -1.26 -15.15 4.47
C LYS A 19 -0.07 -15.48 3.55
N ASP A 20 -0.15 -15.10 2.28
CA ASP A 20 0.89 -15.38 1.27
C ASP A 20 1.94 -14.27 1.13
N GLY A 21 1.97 -13.30 2.05
CA GLY A 21 2.98 -12.23 2.08
C GLY A 21 2.40 -10.82 2.22
N TRP A 22 2.87 -9.90 1.39
CA TRP A 22 2.68 -8.46 1.50
C TRP A 22 2.14 -7.88 0.19
N ALA A 23 0.90 -7.43 0.23
CA ALA A 23 0.21 -6.86 -0.92
C ALA A 23 0.38 -5.34 -0.96
N VAL A 24 0.93 -4.83 -2.06
CA VAL A 24 0.99 -3.40 -2.36
C VAL A 24 -0.26 -3.03 -3.14
N LYS A 25 -1.17 -2.29 -2.51
CA LYS A 25 -2.45 -1.86 -3.07
C LYS A 25 -2.47 -0.34 -3.21
N LYS A 26 -2.75 0.17 -4.40
CA LYS A 26 -3.00 1.60 -4.58
C LYS A 26 -4.39 1.95 -4.04
N GLN A 27 -4.52 3.13 -3.45
CA GLN A 27 -5.80 3.64 -2.98
C GLN A 27 -6.78 3.76 -4.17
N GLY A 28 -8.03 3.34 -3.95
CA GLY A 28 -9.04 3.25 -5.01
C GLY A 28 -8.90 2.07 -5.98
N ALA A 29 -7.78 1.33 -5.97
CA ALA A 29 -7.63 0.14 -6.81
C ALA A 29 -8.46 -1.03 -6.24
N SER A 30 -9.16 -1.75 -7.11
CA SER A 30 -9.93 -2.94 -6.70
C SER A 30 -9.04 -4.13 -6.32
N ARG A 31 -7.78 -4.14 -6.77
CA ARG A 31 -6.82 -5.23 -6.59
C ARG A 31 -5.48 -4.71 -6.08
N ALA A 32 -4.71 -5.60 -5.46
CA ALA A 32 -3.30 -5.32 -5.19
C ALA A 32 -2.55 -5.14 -6.52
N SER A 33 -1.71 -4.13 -6.61
CA SER A 33 -0.85 -3.90 -7.77
C SER A 33 0.22 -4.97 -7.87
N LYS A 34 0.75 -5.42 -6.72
CA LYS A 34 1.73 -6.50 -6.64
C LYS A 34 1.70 -7.14 -5.26
N ILE A 35 2.01 -8.42 -5.20
CA ILE A 35 2.17 -9.18 -3.95
C ILE A 35 3.62 -9.64 -3.87
N TYR A 36 4.22 -9.47 -2.70
CA TYR A 36 5.59 -9.85 -2.40
C TYR A 36 5.60 -10.80 -1.22
N GLN A 37 6.40 -11.86 -1.24
CA GLN A 37 6.52 -12.73 -0.06
C GLN A 37 7.19 -12.01 1.13
N LYS A 38 8.20 -11.17 0.84
CA LYS A 38 8.97 -10.44 1.85
C LYS A 38 8.47 -9.01 2.04
N LYS A 39 8.39 -8.57 3.30
CA LYS A 39 7.99 -7.21 3.69
C LYS A 39 8.90 -6.15 3.08
N GLU A 40 10.20 -6.39 3.13
CA GLU A 40 11.22 -5.46 2.65
C GLU A 40 11.04 -5.15 1.16
N THR A 41 10.69 -6.14 0.35
CA THR A 41 10.47 -5.95 -1.09
C THR A 41 9.22 -5.10 -1.35
N ALA A 42 8.15 -5.32 -0.57
CA ALA A 42 6.96 -4.49 -0.62
C ALA A 42 7.24 -3.05 -0.21
N ILE A 43 8.02 -2.84 0.86
CA ILE A 43 8.45 -1.51 1.32
C ILE A 43 9.31 -0.83 0.25
N LYS A 44 10.31 -1.51 -0.31
CA LYS A 44 11.14 -0.97 -1.40
C LYS A 44 10.30 -0.53 -2.59
N ASN A 45 9.28 -1.31 -2.96
CA ASN A 45 8.40 -0.93 -4.06
C ASN A 45 7.54 0.29 -3.71
N ALA A 46 6.95 0.31 -2.52
CA ALA A 46 6.18 1.45 -2.05
C ALA A 46 7.03 2.73 -1.92
N GLN A 47 8.29 2.62 -1.50
CA GLN A 47 9.23 3.75 -1.48
C GLN A 47 9.49 4.31 -2.88
N LYS A 48 9.49 3.48 -3.94
CA LYS A 48 9.56 4.00 -5.32
C LYS A 48 8.33 4.84 -5.66
N LEU A 49 7.13 4.36 -5.30
CA LEU A 49 5.88 5.13 -5.45
C LEU A 49 5.89 6.42 -4.61
N ARG A 50 6.55 6.40 -3.45
CA ARG A 50 6.74 7.60 -2.63
C ARG A 50 7.50 8.70 -3.36
N ARG A 51 8.50 8.33 -4.15
CA ARG A 51 9.28 9.27 -4.98
C ARG A 51 8.46 9.84 -6.14
N THR A 52 7.40 9.17 -6.56
CA THR A 52 6.48 9.66 -7.61
C THR A 52 5.31 10.48 -7.03
N GLY A 53 5.39 10.89 -5.76
CA GLY A 53 4.40 11.72 -5.11
C GLY A 53 3.23 10.95 -4.48
N HIS A 54 3.43 9.69 -4.10
CA HIS A 54 2.40 8.90 -3.41
C HIS A 54 2.66 8.81 -1.89
N ASP A 55 1.61 8.85 -1.08
CA ASP A 55 1.68 8.47 0.33
C ASP A 55 1.90 6.97 0.46
N VAL A 56 2.76 6.55 1.38
CA VAL A 56 2.98 5.13 1.70
C VAL A 56 2.45 4.84 3.09
N ILE A 57 1.52 3.89 3.17
CA ILE A 57 0.91 3.42 4.41
C ILE A 57 1.30 1.96 4.59
N VAL A 58 2.14 1.69 5.58
CA VAL A 58 2.59 0.35 5.98
C VAL A 58 1.64 -0.16 7.05
N HIS A 59 0.97 -1.28 6.79
CA HIS A 59 0.17 -1.99 7.79
C HIS A 59 1.03 -3.03 8.52
N LYS A 60 0.62 -3.40 9.73
CA LYS A 60 1.19 -4.50 10.52
C LYS A 60 0.48 -5.83 10.17
N LYS A 61 0.90 -6.93 10.80
CA LYS A 61 0.28 -8.26 10.62
C LYS A 61 -1.13 -8.37 11.19
N ASP A 62 -1.43 -7.59 12.22
CA ASP A 62 -2.75 -7.41 12.86
C ASP A 62 -3.69 -6.50 12.04
N GLY A 63 -3.19 -5.87 10.96
CA GLY A 63 -3.95 -4.93 10.15
C GLY A 63 -3.94 -3.49 10.66
N SER A 64 -3.24 -3.19 11.77
CA SER A 64 -3.08 -1.81 12.25
C SER A 64 -2.07 -1.05 11.40
N ILE A 65 -2.16 0.29 11.38
CA ILE A 65 -1.18 1.11 10.64
C ILE A 65 0.13 1.11 11.44
N GLN A 66 1.20 0.59 10.84
CA GLN A 66 2.54 0.67 11.39
C GLN A 66 3.17 2.04 11.16
N LYS A 67 3.08 2.53 9.92
CA LYS A 67 3.78 3.74 9.49
C LYS A 67 3.01 4.40 8.36
N TRP A 68 2.90 5.73 8.43
CA TRP A 68 2.40 6.54 7.34
C TRP A 68 3.50 7.53 6.94
N GLU A 69 4.00 7.36 5.73
CA GLU A 69 5.03 8.22 5.14
C GLU A 69 4.43 9.04 4.00
N LYS A 70 4.41 10.36 4.15
CA LYS A 70 4.05 11.30 3.09
C LYS A 70 5.11 11.30 1.99
N PRO A 71 4.77 11.62 0.72
CA PRO A 71 5.76 11.78 -0.34
C PRO A 71 6.80 12.81 0.07
N LYS A 72 8.05 12.59 -0.37
CA LYS A 72 9.07 13.63 -0.25
C LYS A 72 8.69 14.70 -1.28
N LYS A 73 8.51 15.94 -0.81
CA LYS A 73 8.28 17.12 -1.64
C LYS A 73 9.53 17.43 -2.46
#